data_AF-A0A2V3HKI6-F1
#
_entry.id   AF-A0A2V3HKI6-F1
#
_cell.length_a   1.000
_cell.length_b   1.000
_cell.length_c   1.000
_cell.angle_alpha   90.00
_cell.angle_beta   90.00
_cell.angle_gamma   90.00
#
_symmetry.space_group_name_H-M   'P 1'
#
loop_
_entity.id
_entity.type
_entity.pdbx_description
1 polymer ?
#
loop_
_entity_poly.entity_id
_entity_poly.type
_entity_poly.pdbx_seq_one_letter_code
_entity_poly.pdbx_strand_id
1 'polypeptide(L)'
;MRAGGFDHGSTHSDANAQVHVLEMLTLFWLFFMSATFIIQLQVPDPVSPASDASLQFAAEDALVQVIAPAAVDSTNHTGRMGEMLAAGDLDAACNELLSSLPSTVQGNCWVARDGGPLARYGGGSTPLGRTLSVHELVHDQGVVWTVSVQVWHTGGGA
;
A
#
# COMPACT_ATOMS: atom_id res chain seq x y z
N MET A 1 47.98 -25.36 72.83
CA MET A 1 48.92 -25.25 71.70
C MET A 1 48.42 -26.13 70.57
N ARG A 2 48.36 -25.57 69.35
CA ARG A 2 48.12 -26.22 68.05
C ARG A 2 46.74 -26.88 67.84
N ALA A 3 46.15 -26.83 66.65
CA ALA A 3 46.40 -26.07 65.42
C ALA A 3 45.11 -26.17 64.60
N GLY A 4 44.81 -25.13 63.83
CA GLY A 4 43.63 -25.09 62.98
C GLY A 4 43.62 -26.19 61.92
N GLY A 5 42.42 -26.65 61.61
CA GLY A 5 42.06 -27.31 60.35
C GLY A 5 40.85 -26.56 59.82
N PHE A 6 41.10 -25.58 58.95
CA PHE A 6 40.06 -24.83 58.25
C PHE A 6 39.56 -25.73 57.12
N ASP A 7 38.36 -26.29 57.26
CA ASP A 7 37.69 -27.04 56.20
C ASP A 7 37.37 -26.10 55.03
N HIS A 8 38.17 -26.21 53.96
CA HIS A 8 38.10 -25.34 52.78
C HIS A 8 37.64 -26.11 51.52
N GLY A 9 36.91 -27.21 51.70
CA GLY A 9 36.54 -28.13 50.62
C GLY A 9 35.06 -28.11 50.19
N SER A 10 34.13 -27.69 51.03
CA SER A 10 32.68 -27.77 50.76
C SER A 10 32.07 -26.50 50.16
N THR A 11 32.67 -25.33 50.39
CA THR A 11 32.14 -24.04 49.89
C THR A 11 32.30 -23.84 48.38
N HIS A 12 33.25 -24.54 47.75
CA HIS A 12 33.60 -24.33 46.35
C HIS A 12 32.61 -25.01 45.37
N SER A 13 32.01 -26.15 45.75
CA SER A 13 30.97 -26.81 44.95
C SER A 13 29.62 -26.10 45.07
N ASP A 14 29.28 -25.62 46.26
CA ASP A 14 28.03 -24.91 46.52
C ASP A 14 28.00 -23.55 45.80
N ALA A 15 29.13 -22.84 45.77
CA ALA A 15 29.26 -21.61 44.99
C ALA A 15 29.17 -21.87 43.48
N ASN A 16 29.72 -22.97 42.97
CA ASN A 16 29.65 -23.33 41.56
C ASN A 16 28.21 -23.72 41.16
N ALA A 17 27.54 -24.53 41.97
CA ALA A 17 26.13 -24.87 41.78
C ALA A 17 25.22 -23.63 41.86
N GLN A 18 25.49 -22.71 42.78
CA GLN A 18 24.76 -21.44 42.89
C GLN A 18 24.94 -20.55 41.66
N VAL A 19 26.17 -20.44 41.13
CA VAL A 19 26.44 -19.69 39.89
C VAL A 19 25.71 -20.31 38.71
N HIS A 20 25.71 -21.64 38.59
CA HIS A 20 24.99 -22.32 37.54
C HIS A 20 23.47 -22.10 37.61
N VAL A 21 22.90 -22.06 38.82
CA VAL A 21 21.48 -21.72 39.04
C VAL A 21 21.21 -20.25 38.75
N LEU A 22 22.12 -19.33 39.10
CA LEU A 22 21.98 -17.91 38.78
C LEU A 22 22.04 -17.67 37.27
N GLU A 23 22.91 -18.38 36.55
CA GLU A 23 23.03 -18.32 35.09
C GLU A 23 21.74 -18.83 34.42
N MET A 24 21.20 -19.96 34.87
CA MET A 24 19.92 -20.50 34.40
C MET A 24 18.75 -19.52 34.64
N LEU A 25 18.72 -18.88 35.82
CA LEU A 25 17.66 -17.93 36.19
C LEU A 25 17.76 -16.59 35.44
N THR A 26 18.99 -16.10 35.22
CA THR A 26 19.24 -14.89 34.43
C THR A 26 18.94 -15.10 32.95
N LEU A 27 19.26 -16.26 32.37
CA LEU A 27 18.86 -16.61 31.01
C LEU A 27 17.34 -16.72 30.88
N PHE A 28 16.67 -17.39 31.82
CA PHE A 28 15.21 -17.44 31.87
C PHE A 28 14.62 -16.03 31.96
N TRP A 29 15.18 -15.17 32.81
CA TRP A 29 14.73 -13.80 32.98
C TRP A 29 14.92 -12.93 31.73
N LEU A 30 16.10 -13.00 31.11
CA LEU A 30 16.37 -12.29 29.85
C LEU A 30 15.47 -12.78 28.72
N PHE A 31 15.21 -14.09 28.64
CA PHE A 31 14.27 -14.66 27.69
C PHE A 31 12.85 -14.12 27.93
N PHE A 32 12.38 -14.10 29.17
CA PHE A 32 11.01 -13.67 29.47
C PHE A 32 10.81 -12.16 29.28
N MET A 33 11.80 -11.34 29.66
CA MET A 33 11.77 -9.89 29.45
C MET A 33 11.83 -9.52 27.96
N SER A 34 12.65 -10.21 27.16
CA SER A 34 12.70 -9.99 25.71
C SER A 34 11.44 -10.50 25.00
N ALA A 35 10.90 -11.65 25.39
CA ALA A 35 9.65 -12.19 24.83
C ALA A 35 8.45 -11.29 25.11
N THR A 36 8.33 -10.75 26.32
CA THR A 36 7.24 -9.82 26.68
C THR A 36 7.29 -8.55 25.85
N PHE A 37 8.49 -8.02 25.59
CA PHE A 37 8.69 -6.87 24.70
C PHE A 37 8.24 -7.16 23.27
N ILE A 38 8.57 -8.32 22.71
CA ILE A 38 8.18 -8.72 21.34
C ILE A 38 6.65 -8.85 21.22
N ILE A 39 5.97 -9.40 22.23
CA ILE A 39 4.51 -9.60 22.20
C ILE A 39 3.76 -8.26 22.30
N GLN A 40 4.29 -7.29 23.05
CA GLN A 40 3.69 -5.96 23.19
C GLN A 40 3.99 -5.04 21.99
N LEU A 41 4.79 -5.49 21.04
CA LEU A 41 5.06 -4.76 19.82
C LEU A 41 3.78 -4.78 18.98
N GLN A 42 2.94 -3.76 19.17
CA GLN A 42 1.81 -3.48 18.30
C GLN A 42 2.37 -3.06 16.95
N VAL A 43 2.65 -4.03 16.08
CA VAL A 43 2.79 -3.78 14.65
C VAL A 43 1.36 -3.49 14.18
N PRO A 44 1.06 -2.27 13.69
CA PRO A 44 -0.22 -2.01 13.06
C PRO A 44 -0.44 -3.10 12.02
N ASP A 45 -1.59 -3.78 12.05
CA ASP A 45 -1.87 -4.84 11.10
C ASP A 45 -1.54 -4.34 9.70
N PRO A 46 -0.66 -5.04 8.94
CA PRO A 46 -0.40 -4.64 7.58
C PRO A 46 -1.73 -4.65 6.85
N VAL A 47 -2.01 -3.56 6.14
CA VAL A 47 -3.15 -3.49 5.22
C VAL A 47 -3.19 -4.77 4.39
N SER A 48 -4.36 -5.38 4.25
CA SER A 48 -4.47 -6.62 3.47
C SER A 48 -3.97 -6.34 2.05
N PRO A 49 -2.80 -6.88 1.64
CA PRO A 49 -2.23 -6.59 0.33
C PRO A 49 -3.17 -7.07 -0.80
N ALA A 50 -4.04 -8.03 -0.49
CA ALA A 50 -5.05 -8.52 -1.42
C ALA A 50 -6.14 -7.48 -1.72
N SER A 51 -6.58 -6.69 -0.74
CA SER A 51 -7.60 -5.65 -0.95
C SER A 51 -7.06 -4.51 -1.80
N ASP A 52 -5.85 -4.02 -1.50
CA ASP A 52 -5.23 -2.93 -2.26
C ASP A 52 -4.87 -3.39 -3.68
N ALA A 53 -4.38 -4.62 -3.83
CA ALA A 53 -4.15 -5.22 -5.15
C ALA A 53 -5.45 -5.30 -5.96
N SER A 54 -6.58 -5.68 -5.36
CA SER A 54 -7.86 -5.74 -6.09
C SER A 54 -8.32 -4.37 -6.59
N LEU A 55 -8.11 -3.30 -5.82
CA LEU A 55 -8.40 -1.93 -6.25
C LEU A 55 -7.44 -1.46 -7.34
N GLN A 56 -6.16 -1.78 -7.21
CA GLN A 56 -5.15 -1.44 -8.21
C GLN A 56 -5.46 -2.13 -9.54
N PHE A 57 -5.76 -3.44 -9.54
CA PHE A 57 -6.14 -4.14 -10.75
C PHE A 57 -7.41 -3.58 -11.39
N ALA A 58 -8.42 -3.23 -10.60
CA ALA A 58 -9.64 -2.60 -11.11
C ALA A 58 -9.36 -1.25 -11.79
N ALA A 59 -8.46 -0.44 -11.21
CA ALA A 59 -8.05 0.83 -11.78
C ALA A 59 -7.20 0.67 -13.06
N GLU A 60 -6.23 -0.25 -13.05
CA GLU A 60 -5.38 -0.55 -14.21
C GLU A 60 -6.17 -1.13 -15.38
N ASP A 61 -7.10 -2.06 -15.12
CA ASP A 61 -7.98 -2.65 -16.14
C ASP A 61 -8.88 -1.57 -16.78
N ALA A 62 -9.48 -0.70 -15.96
CA ALA A 62 -10.27 0.42 -16.46
C ALA A 62 -9.45 1.38 -17.34
N LEU A 63 -8.21 1.69 -16.94
CA LEU A 63 -7.29 2.52 -17.73
C LEU A 63 -6.92 1.86 -19.06
N VAL A 64 -6.52 0.59 -19.04
CA VAL A 64 -6.19 -0.16 -20.25
C VAL A 64 -7.38 -0.23 -21.19
N GLN A 65 -8.59 -0.45 -20.67
CA GLN A 65 -9.79 -0.54 -21.49
C GLN A 65 -10.11 0.76 -22.26
N VAL A 66 -9.77 1.93 -21.72
CA VAL A 66 -10.02 3.23 -22.38
C VAL A 66 -8.83 3.71 -23.22
N ILE A 67 -7.60 3.32 -22.87
CA ILE A 67 -6.39 3.72 -23.61
C ILE A 67 -6.10 2.79 -24.80
N ALA A 68 -6.39 1.49 -24.67
CA ALA A 68 -6.08 0.49 -25.71
C ALA A 68 -6.85 0.66 -27.04
N PRO A 69 -8.12 1.13 -27.07
CA PRO A 69 -8.82 1.34 -28.33
C PRO A 69 -8.09 2.35 -29.24
N ALA A 70 -7.94 1.99 -30.50
CA ALA A 70 -7.38 2.88 -31.51
C ALA A 70 -8.24 4.13 -31.69
N ALA A 71 -7.59 5.24 -32.03
CA ALA A 71 -8.29 6.49 -32.37
C ALA A 71 -9.24 6.28 -33.56
N VAL A 72 -10.34 7.05 -33.58
CA VAL A 72 -11.26 7.09 -34.72
C VAL A 72 -10.55 7.73 -35.91
N ASP A 73 -9.77 8.79 -35.67
CA ASP A 73 -8.80 9.33 -36.63
C ASP A 73 -7.37 8.88 -36.30
N SER A 74 -7.03 7.67 -36.75
CA SER A 74 -5.69 7.09 -36.60
C SER A 74 -4.59 7.82 -37.39
N THR A 75 -4.92 8.83 -38.20
CA THR A 75 -3.93 9.61 -38.94
C THR A 75 -3.35 10.72 -38.08
N ASN A 76 -4.18 11.30 -37.20
CA ASN A 76 -3.84 12.43 -36.35
C ASN A 76 -3.78 12.09 -34.86
N HIS A 77 -4.25 10.91 -34.43
CA HIS A 77 -4.25 10.55 -33.01
C HIS A 77 -3.72 9.14 -32.76
N THR A 78 -3.05 8.94 -31.62
CA THR A 78 -2.42 7.66 -31.25
C THR A 78 -3.41 6.66 -30.65
N GLY A 79 -4.45 7.15 -29.97
CA GLY A 79 -5.46 6.32 -29.32
C GLY A 79 -6.75 7.09 -29.07
N ARG A 80 -7.85 6.38 -28.82
CA ARG A 80 -9.17 6.98 -28.60
C ARG A 80 -9.19 7.94 -27.42
N MET A 81 -8.53 7.58 -26.32
CA MET A 81 -8.37 8.47 -25.17
C MET A 81 -7.61 9.75 -25.54
N GLY A 82 -6.50 9.62 -26.28
CA GLY A 82 -5.70 10.75 -26.75
C GLY A 82 -6.51 11.73 -27.61
N GLU A 83 -7.33 11.19 -28.52
CA GLU A 83 -8.23 11.97 -29.36
C GLU A 83 -9.25 12.78 -28.53
N MET A 84 -9.94 12.15 -27.57
CA MET A 84 -10.90 12.85 -26.71
C MET A 84 -10.24 13.93 -25.85
N LEU A 85 -9.03 13.66 -25.35
CA LEU A 85 -8.26 14.63 -24.57
C LEU A 85 -7.81 15.81 -25.44
N ALA A 86 -7.36 15.55 -26.68
CA ALA A 86 -6.97 16.58 -27.64
C ALA A 86 -8.16 17.44 -28.12
N ALA A 87 -9.35 16.85 -28.24
CA ALA A 87 -10.60 17.54 -28.55
C ALA A 87 -11.10 18.44 -27.40
N GLY A 88 -10.58 18.26 -26.18
CA GLY A 88 -11.01 18.98 -24.99
C GLY A 88 -12.22 18.34 -24.28
N ASP A 89 -12.65 17.16 -24.70
CA ASP A 89 -13.77 16.41 -24.14
C ASP A 89 -13.35 15.62 -22.88
N LEU A 90 -12.71 16.31 -21.93
CA LEU A 90 -12.13 15.73 -20.72
C LEU A 90 -13.19 15.04 -19.84
N ASP A 91 -14.39 15.63 -19.74
CA ASP A 91 -15.50 15.04 -19.00
C ASP A 91 -16.00 13.74 -19.65
N ALA A 92 -16.09 13.69 -20.98
CA ALA A 92 -16.52 12.48 -21.69
C ALA A 92 -15.47 11.36 -21.54
N ALA A 93 -14.20 11.69 -21.73
CA ALA A 93 -13.08 10.78 -21.55
C ALA A 93 -13.04 10.19 -20.13
N CYS A 94 -13.19 11.05 -19.11
CA CYS A 94 -13.24 10.61 -17.72
C CYS A 94 -14.52 9.83 -17.38
N ASN A 95 -15.67 10.15 -17.98
CA ASN A 95 -16.89 9.36 -17.77
C ASN A 95 -16.79 7.97 -18.40
N GLU A 96 -16.15 7.84 -19.57
CA GLU A 96 -15.85 6.54 -20.20
C GLU A 96 -14.97 5.70 -19.26
N LEU A 97 -13.90 6.30 -18.70
CA LEU A 97 -13.03 5.65 -17.71
C LEU A 97 -13.74 5.26 -16.42
N LEU A 98 -14.61 6.11 -15.88
CA LEU A 98 -15.33 5.80 -14.65
C LEU A 98 -16.43 4.74 -14.89
N SER A 99 -16.92 4.63 -16.12
CA SER A 99 -17.91 3.61 -16.51
C SER A 99 -17.30 2.22 -16.74
N SER A 100 -15.99 2.12 -16.98
CA SER A 100 -15.28 0.83 -17.10
C SER A 100 -14.93 0.21 -15.75
N LEU A 101 -15.03 0.98 -14.65
CA LEU A 101 -14.82 0.44 -13.30
C LEU A 101 -15.91 -0.60 -12.94
N PRO A 102 -15.54 -1.66 -12.19
CA PRO A 102 -16.50 -2.65 -11.71
C PRO A 102 -17.47 -2.03 -10.69
N SER A 103 -18.68 -2.57 -10.59
CA SER A 103 -19.76 -2.03 -9.72
C SER A 103 -19.43 -2.00 -8.22
N THR A 104 -18.44 -2.78 -7.77
CA THR A 104 -17.93 -2.84 -6.39
C THR A 104 -16.90 -1.74 -6.08
N VAL A 105 -16.56 -0.91 -7.07
CA VAL A 105 -15.56 0.15 -6.98
C VAL A 105 -16.16 1.46 -7.47
N GLN A 106 -15.86 2.54 -6.76
CA GLN A 106 -16.15 3.91 -7.18
C GLN A 106 -14.83 4.65 -7.37
N GLY A 107 -14.86 5.70 -8.19
CA GLY A 107 -13.68 6.49 -8.42
C GLY A 107 -13.90 7.93 -8.85
N ASN A 108 -12.78 8.63 -8.95
CA ASN A 108 -12.64 9.97 -9.50
C ASN A 108 -11.55 9.95 -10.56
N CYS A 109 -11.79 10.65 -11.67
CA CYS A 109 -10.83 10.83 -12.74
C CYS A 109 -10.21 12.23 -12.63
N TRP A 110 -8.89 12.30 -12.73
CA TRP A 110 -8.11 13.52 -12.70
C TRP A 110 -7.21 13.58 -13.92
N VAL A 111 -7.17 14.73 -14.58
CA VAL A 111 -6.37 14.93 -15.78
C VAL A 111 -5.51 16.18 -15.64
N ALA A 112 -4.27 16.07 -16.08
CA ALA A 112 -3.35 17.19 -16.27
C ALA A 112 -2.73 17.14 -17.66
N ARG A 113 -2.43 18.33 -18.20
CA ARG A 113 -1.77 18.51 -19.49
C ARG A 113 -0.34 19.01 -19.31
N ASP A 114 0.63 18.38 -19.96
CA ASP A 114 2.04 18.79 -20.03
C ASP A 114 2.66 19.14 -18.66
N GLY A 115 2.36 18.33 -17.64
CA GLY A 115 2.84 18.55 -16.26
C GLY A 115 2.14 19.69 -15.51
N GLY A 116 1.02 20.18 -16.03
CA GLY A 116 0.16 21.17 -15.39
C GLY A 116 -0.60 20.64 -14.16
N PRO A 117 -1.46 21.47 -13.54
CA PRO A 117 -2.23 21.07 -12.38
C PRO A 117 -3.26 19.99 -12.74
N LEU A 118 -3.36 18.97 -11.89
CA LEU A 118 -4.41 17.94 -11.97
C LEU A 118 -5.76 18.55 -11.59
N ALA A 119 -6.74 18.41 -12.48
CA ALA A 119 -8.12 18.80 -12.25
C ALA A 119 -9.05 17.59 -12.40
N ARG A 120 -10.14 17.60 -11.63
CA ARG A 120 -11.14 16.53 -11.61
C ARG A 120 -12.15 16.76 -12.72
N TYR A 121 -12.47 15.70 -13.46
CA TYR A 121 -13.48 15.70 -14.52
C TYR A 121 -14.44 14.51 -14.37
N GLY A 122 -15.63 14.63 -14.95
CA GLY A 122 -16.67 13.61 -14.95
C GLY A 122 -17.54 13.55 -13.70
N GLY A 123 -18.47 12.59 -13.68
CA GLY A 123 -19.51 12.42 -12.67
C GLY A 123 -19.04 11.77 -11.35
N GLY A 124 -17.75 11.85 -11.03
CA GLY A 124 -17.15 11.12 -9.91
C GLY A 124 -17.85 11.34 -8.56
N SER A 125 -17.42 10.62 -7.53
CA SER A 125 -18.04 10.64 -6.19
C SER A 125 -17.08 11.07 -5.07
N THR A 126 -17.60 11.24 -3.85
CA THR A 126 -16.79 11.54 -2.67
C THR A 126 -16.33 10.24 -2.03
N PRO A 127 -15.03 10.08 -1.72
CA PRO A 127 -14.54 8.86 -1.09
C PRO A 127 -15.13 8.71 0.31
N LEU A 128 -15.71 7.54 0.58
CA LEU A 128 -16.29 7.18 1.88
C LEU A 128 -15.26 6.56 2.83
N GLY A 129 -14.01 6.46 2.41
CA GLY A 129 -12.95 5.81 3.16
C GLY A 129 -11.62 5.87 2.42
N ARG A 130 -10.84 4.80 2.55
CA ARG A 130 -9.50 4.69 1.95
C ARG A 130 -9.58 4.66 0.42
N THR A 131 -8.73 5.45 -0.22
CA THR A 131 -8.60 5.51 -1.68
C THR A 131 -7.23 5.05 -2.13
N LEU A 132 -7.16 4.45 -3.31
CA LEU A 132 -5.93 4.16 -4.04
C LEU A 132 -5.92 5.01 -5.32
N SER A 133 -4.77 5.50 -5.76
CA SER A 133 -4.65 6.27 -7.01
C SER A 133 -3.67 5.59 -7.96
N VAL A 134 -4.06 5.43 -9.21
CA VAL A 134 -3.22 4.93 -10.31
C VAL A 134 -3.07 6.06 -11.32
N HIS A 135 -1.87 6.20 -11.88
CA HIS A 135 -1.52 7.25 -12.83
C HIS A 135 -0.99 6.60 -14.11
N GLU A 136 -1.46 7.08 -15.24
CA GLU A 136 -1.02 6.66 -16.56
C GLU A 136 -0.73 7.87 -17.44
N LEU A 137 0.30 7.77 -18.27
CA LEU A 137 0.69 8.81 -19.20
C LEU A 137 0.15 8.49 -20.60
N VAL A 138 -0.68 9.37 -21.13
CA VAL A 138 -1.20 9.27 -22.50
C VAL A 138 -0.50 10.31 -23.34
N HIS A 139 0.21 9.87 -24.38
CA HIS A 139 0.89 10.77 -25.31
C HIS A 139 0.13 10.84 -26.63
N ASP A 140 -0.23 12.06 -27.04
CA ASP A 140 -0.90 12.33 -28.31
C ASP A 140 -0.32 13.59 -28.96
N GLN A 141 0.10 13.49 -30.21
CA GLN A 141 0.60 14.63 -31.02
C GLN A 141 1.65 15.52 -30.33
N GLY A 142 2.52 14.95 -29.49
CA GLY A 142 3.56 15.70 -28.76
C GLY A 142 3.09 16.37 -27.48
N VAL A 143 1.82 16.21 -27.10
CA VAL A 143 1.26 16.60 -25.80
C VAL A 143 1.24 15.36 -24.90
N VAL A 144 1.67 15.53 -23.66
CA VAL A 144 1.62 14.48 -22.64
C VAL A 144 0.50 14.77 -21.66
N TRP A 145 -0.46 13.87 -21.59
CA TRP A 145 -1.55 13.91 -20.63
C TRP A 145 -1.26 12.97 -19.48
N THR A 146 -1.40 13.45 -18.26
CA THR A 146 -1.40 12.61 -17.06
C THR A 146 -2.84 12.32 -16.70
N VAL A 147 -3.27 11.06 -16.84
CA VAL A 147 -4.59 10.59 -16.45
C VAL A 147 -4.43 9.82 -15.15
N SER A 148 -5.14 10.24 -14.12
CA SER A 148 -5.09 9.61 -12.81
C SER A 148 -6.48 9.17 -12.39
N VAL A 149 -6.61 7.92 -11.96
CA VAL A 149 -7.85 7.38 -11.43
C VAL A 149 -7.67 7.10 -9.94
N GLN A 150 -8.48 7.76 -9.12
CA GLN A 150 -8.57 7.50 -7.69
C GLN A 150 -9.75 6.57 -7.46
N VAL A 151 -9.55 5.41 -6.85
CA VAL A 151 -10.56 4.38 -6.64
C VAL A 151 -10.72 3.98 -5.17
N TRP A 152 -11.91 3.52 -4.79
CA TRP A 152 -12.22 2.97 -3.47
C TRP A 152 -13.38 1.97 -3.56
N HIS A 153 -13.50 1.09 -2.57
CA HIS A 153 -14.61 0.13 -2.52
C HIS A 153 -15.94 0.80 -2.19
N THR A 154 -16.99 0.34 -2.86
CA THR A 154 -18.39 0.64 -2.49
C THR A 154 -18.87 -0.36 -1.44
N GLY A 155 -19.42 0.14 -0.32
CA GLY A 155 -20.13 -0.71 0.65
C GLY A 155 -19.31 -1.29 1.82
N GLY A 156 -18.11 -0.78 2.12
CA GLY A 156 -17.32 -1.19 3.30
C GLY A 156 -17.63 -0.43 4.60
N GLY A 157 -18.69 0.37 4.63
CA GLY A 157 -19.12 1.12 5.80
C GLY A 157 -20.03 0.28 6.71
N ALA A 158 -19.45 -0.66 7.45
CA ALA A 158 -20.03 -1.29 8.63
C ALA A 158 -18.92 -1.71 9.60
#